data_AF-T2J6M4-F1
#
_entry.id   AF-T2J6M4-F1
#
_cell.length_a   1.000
_cell.length_b   1.000
_cell.length_c   1.000
_cell.angle_alpha   90.00
_cell.angle_beta   90.00
_cell.angle_gamma   90.00
#
_symmetry.space_group_name_H-M   'P 1'
#
loop_
_entity.id
_entity.type
_entity.pdbx_description
1 polymer ?
#
loop_
_entity_poly.entity_id
_entity_poly.type
_entity_poly.pdbx_seq_one_letter_code
_entity_poly.pdbx_strand_id
1 'polypeptide(L)'
;MAEIEDDLWFFKLEKTWLAIHPINLKPYQEVINNKEKYAQERFLTTVIKDKKFYGFVLEVGEKESHGTYQQFKEKVKKKSQLNLEKLTRGIVNYRGSNQQSLQLIYNPVNLLPMIIRNGKLHQWSENFALYNSQTKDQSPIFLDYKEGKLQVKVGGYEFETQVSNERTVVVSP
;
A
#
# COMPACT_ATOMS: atom_id res chain seq x y z
N MET A 1 -2.11 18.15 -8.77
CA MET A 1 -3.52 17.76 -8.93
C MET A 1 -3.53 16.43 -9.65
N ALA A 2 -4.46 15.52 -9.37
CA ALA A 2 -4.48 14.26 -10.10
C ALA A 2 -4.93 14.48 -11.55
N GLU A 3 -4.33 13.73 -12.46
CA GLU A 3 -4.77 13.64 -13.85
C GLU A 3 -5.66 12.41 -13.99
N ILE A 4 -6.90 12.61 -14.45
CA ILE A 4 -7.84 11.50 -14.70
C ILE A 4 -7.77 11.16 -16.18
N GLU A 5 -7.38 9.93 -16.48
CA GLU A 5 -7.31 9.39 -17.84
C GLU A 5 -7.90 7.97 -17.82
N ASP A 6 -8.93 7.69 -18.62
CA ASP A 6 -9.55 6.35 -18.72
C ASP A 6 -9.95 5.73 -17.37
N ASP A 7 -10.61 6.51 -16.50
CA ASP A 7 -11.00 6.15 -15.13
C ASP A 7 -9.82 5.86 -14.16
N LEU A 8 -8.57 6.03 -14.59
CA LEU A 8 -7.38 5.98 -13.75
C LEU A 8 -7.05 7.35 -13.18
N TRP A 9 -6.58 7.38 -11.93
CA TRP A 9 -6.14 8.63 -11.32
C TRP A 9 -4.62 8.61 -11.17
N PHE A 10 -3.96 9.52 -11.86
CA PHE A 10 -2.52 9.65 -11.82
C PHE A 10 -2.10 10.81 -10.92
N PHE A 11 -1.19 10.53 -10.01
CA PHE A 11 -0.60 11.52 -9.12
C PHE A 11 0.90 11.59 -9.35
N LYS A 12 1.37 12.79 -9.70
CA LYS A 12 2.80 13.11 -9.66
C LYS A 12 3.15 13.70 -8.30
N LEU A 13 3.84 12.92 -7.47
CA LEU A 13 4.42 13.40 -6.21
C LEU A 13 5.89 13.81 -6.45
N GLU A 14 6.58 14.23 -5.40
CA GLU A 14 7.96 14.75 -5.50
C GLU A 14 8.93 13.71 -6.08
N LYS A 15 8.96 12.51 -5.49
CA LYS A 15 9.87 11.42 -5.89
C LYS A 15 9.14 10.21 -6.50
N THR A 16 7.88 10.04 -6.14
CA THR A 16 7.06 8.89 -6.51
C THR A 16 5.87 9.32 -7.35
N TRP A 17 5.36 8.41 -8.15
CA TRP A 17 4.16 8.58 -8.95
C TRP A 17 3.18 7.47 -8.60
N LEU A 18 1.89 7.80 -8.55
CA LEU A 18 0.85 6.84 -8.26
C LEU A 18 -0.11 6.75 -9.43
N ALA A 19 -0.46 5.53 -9.80
CA ALA A 19 -1.65 5.24 -10.58
C ALA A 19 -2.65 4.53 -9.67
N ILE A 20 -3.83 5.11 -9.53
CA ILE A 20 -4.90 4.55 -8.71
C ILE A 20 -5.97 3.99 -9.63
N HIS A 21 -6.25 2.70 -9.48
CA HIS A 21 -7.41 2.06 -10.09
C HIS A 21 -8.54 2.01 -9.06
N PRO A 22 -9.60 2.83 -9.19
CA PRO A 22 -10.75 2.76 -8.31
C PRO A 22 -11.52 1.45 -8.53
N ILE A 23 -11.78 0.70 -7.46
CA ILE A 23 -12.62 -0.50 -7.47
C ILE A 23 -13.99 -0.10 -6.95
N ASN A 24 -15.00 -0.06 -7.83
CA ASN A 24 -16.39 0.23 -7.45
C ASN A 24 -16.60 1.60 -6.78
N LEU A 25 -15.81 2.59 -7.21
CA LEU A 25 -15.85 3.97 -6.71
C LEU A 25 -16.16 4.92 -7.87
N LYS A 26 -16.80 6.06 -7.56
CA LYS A 26 -16.95 7.19 -8.47
C LYS A 26 -15.61 7.94 -8.62
N PRO A 27 -15.45 8.85 -9.61
CA PRO A 27 -14.33 9.78 -9.64
C PRO A 27 -14.18 10.52 -8.30
N TYR A 28 -12.93 10.84 -7.92
CA TYR A 28 -12.69 11.57 -6.68
C TYR A 28 -13.14 13.04 -6.78
N GLN A 29 -13.36 13.64 -5.63
CA GLN A 29 -13.58 15.07 -5.45
C GLN A 29 -12.64 15.60 -4.36
N GLU A 30 -12.12 16.81 -4.57
CA GLU A 30 -11.35 17.51 -3.55
C GLU A 30 -12.29 18.11 -2.51
N VAL A 31 -11.92 17.99 -1.23
CA VAL A 31 -12.69 18.55 -0.12
C VAL A 31 -11.77 19.37 0.78
N ILE A 32 -12.33 20.41 1.36
CA ILE A 32 -11.62 21.27 2.32
C ILE A 32 -11.79 20.66 3.70
N ASN A 33 -10.68 20.50 4.41
CA ASN A 33 -10.71 20.15 5.83
C ASN A 33 -10.51 21.41 6.65
N ASN A 34 -11.52 21.76 7.46
CA ASN A 34 -11.52 23.00 8.26
C ASN A 34 -10.68 22.90 9.55
N LYS A 35 -9.89 21.84 9.72
CA LYS A 35 -9.00 21.69 10.88
C LYS A 35 -7.65 22.33 10.58
N GLU A 36 -7.30 23.33 11.38
CA GLU A 36 -6.05 24.10 11.26
C GLU A 36 -4.79 23.22 11.17
N LYS A 37 -4.71 22.14 11.94
CA LYS A 37 -3.58 21.19 11.89
C LYS A 37 -3.36 20.51 10.53
N TYR A 38 -4.33 20.59 9.63
CA TYR A 38 -4.29 20.01 8.29
C TYR A 38 -4.45 21.08 7.20
N ALA A 39 -4.21 22.36 7.52
CA ALA A 39 -4.41 23.46 6.58
C ALA A 39 -3.55 23.36 5.30
N GLN A 40 -2.43 22.63 5.36
CA GLN A 40 -1.56 22.38 4.21
C GLN A 40 -1.86 21.05 3.48
N GLU A 41 -2.76 20.24 4.03
CA GLU A 41 -3.11 18.95 3.44
C GLU A 41 -4.24 19.10 2.43
N ARG A 42 -4.22 18.24 1.41
CA ARG A 42 -5.28 18.13 0.43
C ARG A 42 -6.03 16.85 0.65
N PHE A 43 -7.34 16.95 0.78
CA PHE A 43 -8.20 15.80 1.01
C PHE A 43 -8.95 15.45 -0.26
N LEU A 44 -8.81 14.20 -0.68
CA LEU A 44 -9.55 13.65 -1.80
C LEU A 44 -10.52 12.60 -1.25
N THR A 45 -11.79 12.72 -1.64
CA THR A 45 -12.84 11.79 -1.24
C THR A 45 -13.49 11.19 -2.48
N THR A 46 -14.13 10.04 -2.33
CA THR A 46 -14.92 9.43 -3.38
C THR A 46 -16.12 8.71 -2.75
N VAL A 47 -17.11 8.40 -3.58
CA VAL A 47 -18.35 7.74 -3.17
C VAL A 47 -18.40 6.35 -3.77
N ILE A 48 -18.85 5.38 -2.98
CA ILE A 48 -19.10 4.00 -3.41
C ILE A 48 -20.19 3.96 -4.49
N LYS A 49 -19.99 3.14 -5.54
CA LYS A 49 -21.00 2.89 -6.57
C LYS A 49 -22.01 1.84 -6.09
N ASP A 50 -21.56 0.78 -5.40
CA ASP A 50 -22.39 -0.20 -4.71
C ASP A 50 -21.86 -0.57 -3.31
N LYS A 51 -22.67 -1.30 -2.51
CA LYS A 51 -22.42 -1.60 -1.08
C LYS A 51 -21.61 -2.87 -0.77
N LYS A 52 -21.09 -3.64 -1.74
CA LYS A 52 -20.44 -4.93 -1.45
C LYS A 52 -18.95 -4.81 -1.21
N PHE A 53 -18.18 -4.58 -2.27
CA PHE A 53 -16.72 -4.50 -2.22
C PHE A 53 -16.27 -3.28 -3.01
N TYR A 54 -15.42 -2.47 -2.39
CA TYR A 54 -14.87 -1.25 -2.95
C TYR A 54 -13.47 -1.01 -2.39
N GLY A 55 -12.68 -0.22 -3.09
CA GLY A 55 -11.32 0.10 -2.67
C GLY A 55 -10.46 0.61 -3.82
N PHE A 56 -9.16 0.43 -3.69
CA PHE A 56 -8.19 0.92 -4.64
C PHE A 56 -7.15 -0.14 -4.94
N VAL A 57 -6.69 -0.21 -6.18
CA VAL A 57 -5.36 -0.72 -6.48
C VAL A 57 -4.43 0.48 -6.65
N LEU A 58 -3.26 0.41 -6.02
CA LEU A 58 -2.22 1.42 -6.14
C LEU A 58 -1.04 0.80 -6.87
N GLU A 59 -0.68 1.36 -8.01
CA GLU A 59 0.59 1.09 -8.67
C GLU A 59 1.53 2.27 -8.47
N VAL A 60 2.75 1.97 -8.01
CA VAL A 60 3.75 2.99 -7.68
C VAL A 60 4.85 2.95 -8.73
N GLY A 61 5.19 4.13 -9.25
CA GLY A 61 6.31 4.36 -10.15
C GLY A 61 7.28 5.39 -9.59
N GLU A 62 8.52 5.32 -10.04
CA GLU A 62 9.59 6.26 -9.70
C GLU A 62 10.46 6.47 -10.95
N LYS A 63 11.35 7.46 -10.91
CA LYS A 63 12.29 7.73 -12.00
C LYS A 63 13.13 6.49 -12.32
N GLU A 64 13.57 5.76 -11.31
CA GLU A 64 14.44 4.58 -11.39
C GLU A 64 13.72 3.39 -12.06
N SER A 65 12.40 3.28 -11.88
CA SER A 65 11.61 2.17 -12.41
C SER A 65 10.96 2.45 -13.78
N HIS A 66 10.71 3.72 -14.09
CA HIS A 66 9.89 4.12 -15.24
C HIS A 66 10.48 5.26 -16.08
N GLY A 67 11.59 5.88 -15.66
CA GLY A 67 12.26 6.97 -16.36
C GLY A 67 11.57 8.31 -16.16
N THR A 68 10.38 8.47 -16.74
CA THR A 68 9.59 9.71 -16.65
C THR A 68 8.15 9.44 -16.25
N TYR A 69 7.49 10.45 -15.68
CA TYR A 69 6.10 10.35 -15.28
C TYR A 69 5.19 10.01 -16.47
N GLN A 70 5.47 10.57 -17.65
CA GLN A 70 4.71 10.26 -18.87
C GLN A 70 4.88 8.79 -19.29
N GLN A 71 6.11 8.26 -19.25
CA GLN A 71 6.37 6.85 -19.52
C GLN A 71 5.69 5.92 -18.50
N PHE A 72 5.62 6.32 -17.23
CA PHE A 72 4.84 5.62 -16.22
C PHE A 72 3.36 5.55 -16.59
N LYS A 73 2.70 6.69 -16.88
CA LYS A 73 1.29 6.73 -17.27
C LYS A 73 1.01 5.86 -18.49
N GLU A 74 1.83 5.99 -19.55
CA GLU A 74 1.68 5.22 -20.79
C GLU A 74 1.83 3.73 -20.55
N LYS A 75 2.82 3.33 -19.74
CA LYS A 75 3.06 1.92 -19.43
C LYS A 75 1.92 1.33 -18.60
N VAL A 76 1.41 2.05 -17.60
CA VAL A 76 0.23 1.64 -16.81
C VAL A 76 -0.98 1.46 -17.72
N LYS A 77 -1.35 2.48 -18.52
CA LYS A 77 -2.49 2.39 -19.43
C LYS A 77 -2.39 1.23 -20.42
N LYS A 78 -1.18 0.98 -20.93
CA LYS A 78 -0.95 -0.06 -21.94
C LYS A 78 -0.91 -1.48 -21.36
N LYS A 79 -0.40 -1.65 -20.13
CA LYS A 79 0.01 -2.96 -19.62
C LYS A 79 -0.70 -3.39 -18.34
N SER A 80 -1.18 -2.47 -17.53
CA SER A 80 -1.86 -2.80 -16.28
C SER A 80 -3.28 -3.26 -16.57
N GLN A 81 -3.74 -4.28 -15.85
CA GLN A 81 -5.06 -4.89 -16.03
C GLN A 81 -5.68 -5.19 -14.66
N LEU A 82 -6.85 -4.61 -14.42
CA LEU A 82 -7.69 -4.88 -13.26
C LEU A 82 -8.88 -5.76 -13.69
N ASN A 83 -8.97 -6.98 -13.14
CA ASN A 83 -10.11 -7.86 -13.35
C ASN A 83 -10.99 -7.91 -12.08
N LEU A 84 -12.25 -7.49 -12.26
CA LEU A 84 -13.30 -7.39 -11.23
C LEU A 84 -14.45 -8.39 -11.45
N GLU A 85 -14.32 -9.36 -12.35
CA GLU A 85 -15.38 -10.33 -12.67
C GLU A 85 -15.86 -11.12 -11.44
N LYS A 86 -14.94 -11.32 -10.47
CA LYS A 86 -15.20 -12.04 -9.22
C LYS A 86 -15.31 -11.11 -8.01
N LEU A 87 -15.49 -9.81 -8.22
CA LEU A 87 -15.61 -8.82 -7.15
C LEU A 87 -16.75 -9.16 -6.19
N THR A 88 -17.89 -9.66 -6.70
CA THR A 88 -19.03 -10.10 -5.87
C THR A 88 -18.71 -11.24 -4.90
N ARG A 89 -17.60 -11.95 -5.13
CA ARG A 89 -17.06 -13.00 -4.26
C ARG A 89 -15.87 -12.51 -3.42
N GLY A 90 -15.61 -11.20 -3.41
CA GLY A 90 -14.49 -10.59 -2.69
C GLY A 90 -13.12 -10.87 -3.33
N ILE A 91 -13.06 -11.18 -4.63
CA ILE A 91 -11.82 -11.50 -5.33
C ILE A 91 -11.49 -10.39 -6.32
N VAL A 92 -10.28 -9.85 -6.22
CA VAL A 92 -9.72 -8.87 -7.14
C VAL A 92 -8.42 -9.41 -7.72
N ASN A 93 -8.26 -9.33 -9.04
CA ASN A 93 -7.03 -9.68 -9.72
C ASN A 93 -6.45 -8.44 -10.38
N TYR A 94 -5.16 -8.22 -10.18
CA TYR A 94 -4.42 -7.15 -10.78
C TYR A 94 -3.16 -7.68 -11.44
N ARG A 95 -2.88 -7.23 -12.65
CA ARG A 95 -1.58 -7.35 -13.30
C ARG A 95 -1.03 -5.95 -13.49
N GLY A 96 0.13 -5.66 -12.89
CA GLY A 96 0.76 -4.35 -12.99
C GLY A 96 1.48 -4.14 -14.32
N SER A 97 1.97 -2.91 -14.54
CA SER A 97 2.61 -2.53 -15.81
C SER A 97 3.94 -3.27 -16.06
N ASN A 98 4.53 -3.80 -14.99
CA ASN A 98 5.72 -4.66 -14.98
C ASN A 98 5.39 -6.16 -15.17
N GLN A 99 4.14 -6.51 -15.46
CA GLN A 99 3.62 -7.88 -15.62
C GLN A 99 3.59 -8.73 -14.34
N GLN A 100 3.94 -8.16 -13.19
CA GLN A 100 3.72 -8.82 -11.90
C GLN A 100 2.23 -8.86 -11.57
N SER A 101 1.80 -9.91 -10.89
CA SER A 101 0.40 -10.13 -10.56
C SER A 101 0.15 -10.07 -9.06
N LEU A 102 -1.00 -9.54 -8.68
CA LEU A 102 -1.53 -9.52 -7.33
C LEU A 102 -2.98 -10.00 -7.37
N GLN A 103 -3.28 -11.06 -6.63
CA GLN A 103 -4.65 -11.45 -6.33
C GLN A 103 -4.91 -11.19 -4.85
N LEU A 104 -6.02 -10.52 -4.57
CA LEU A 104 -6.53 -10.27 -3.23
C LEU A 104 -7.87 -10.99 -3.09
N ILE A 105 -8.03 -11.77 -2.02
CA ILE A 105 -9.26 -12.46 -1.69
C ILE A 105 -9.67 -12.06 -0.28
N TYR A 106 -10.87 -11.48 -0.15
CA TYR A 106 -11.47 -11.17 1.14
C TYR A 106 -11.67 -12.45 1.95
N ASN A 107 -11.25 -12.42 3.21
CA ASN A 107 -11.37 -13.53 4.14
C ASN A 107 -12.25 -13.13 5.33
N PRO A 108 -13.49 -13.62 5.42
CA PRO A 108 -14.41 -13.26 6.50
C PRO A 108 -14.08 -13.93 7.84
N VAL A 109 -13.18 -14.92 7.89
CA VAL A 109 -12.93 -15.72 9.10
C VAL A 109 -12.05 -14.98 10.10
N ASN A 110 -10.95 -14.38 9.63
CA ASN A 110 -9.98 -13.68 10.49
C ASN A 110 -9.62 -12.28 9.97
N LEU A 111 -10.27 -11.82 8.90
CA LEU A 111 -10.07 -10.52 8.26
C LEU A 111 -8.66 -10.29 7.69
N LEU A 112 -7.80 -11.31 7.66
CA LEU A 112 -6.53 -11.29 6.94
C LEU A 112 -6.80 -11.73 5.49
N PRO A 113 -6.71 -10.83 4.50
CA PRO A 113 -7.01 -11.19 3.12
C PRO A 113 -6.00 -12.24 2.63
N MET A 114 -6.44 -13.20 1.83
CA MET A 114 -5.47 -14.05 1.14
C MET A 114 -4.84 -13.23 0.03
N ILE A 115 -3.51 -13.17 0.02
CA ILE A 115 -2.74 -12.41 -0.95
C ILE A 115 -1.91 -13.41 -1.75
N ILE A 116 -2.05 -13.41 -3.08
CA ILE A 116 -1.20 -14.19 -3.97
C ILE A 116 -0.43 -13.22 -4.86
N ARG A 117 0.88 -13.12 -4.65
CA ARG A 117 1.80 -12.27 -5.41
C ARG A 117 2.59 -13.14 -6.38
N ASN A 118 2.47 -12.88 -7.67
CA ASN A 118 3.16 -13.65 -8.72
C ASN A 118 2.95 -15.17 -8.57
N GLY A 119 1.74 -15.60 -8.22
CA GLY A 119 1.41 -17.01 -7.98
C GLY A 119 1.84 -17.56 -6.61
N LYS A 120 2.58 -16.80 -5.80
CA LYS A 120 3.01 -17.20 -4.45
C LYS A 120 2.04 -16.67 -3.38
N LEU A 121 1.49 -17.58 -2.58
CA LEU A 121 0.67 -17.23 -1.42
C LEU A 121 1.52 -16.49 -0.37
N HIS A 122 1.02 -15.37 0.11
CA HIS A 122 1.57 -14.63 1.24
C HIS A 122 1.22 -15.32 2.55
N GLN A 123 2.23 -15.74 3.29
CA GLN A 123 2.07 -16.32 4.62
C GLN A 123 2.08 -15.21 5.67
N TRP A 124 0.90 -14.90 6.22
CA TRP A 124 0.77 -13.91 7.28
C TRP A 124 1.54 -14.30 8.55
N SER A 125 1.58 -15.60 8.86
CA SER A 125 2.36 -16.16 9.97
C SER A 125 3.85 -15.82 9.93
N GLU A 126 4.39 -15.54 8.74
CA GLU A 126 5.79 -15.18 8.57
C GLU A 126 6.02 -13.66 8.52
N ASN A 127 4.94 -12.86 8.51
CA ASN A 127 4.96 -11.42 8.25
C ASN A 127 3.93 -10.67 9.11
N PHE A 128 3.79 -11.03 10.39
CA PHE A 128 2.95 -10.27 11.33
C PHE A 128 3.64 -9.01 11.85
N ALA A 129 4.97 -8.99 11.88
CA ALA A 129 5.77 -7.88 12.36
C ALA A 129 5.39 -6.54 11.68
N LEU A 130 5.20 -5.50 12.50
CA LEU A 130 4.81 -4.16 12.07
C LEU A 130 5.86 -3.51 11.18
N TYR A 131 7.14 -3.77 11.51
CA TYR A 131 8.29 -3.33 10.73
C TYR A 131 9.10 -4.56 10.34
N ASN A 132 8.63 -5.27 9.31
CA ASN A 132 9.38 -6.34 8.66
C ASN A 132 9.69 -5.93 7.23
N SER A 133 10.97 -5.83 6.89
CA SER A 133 11.35 -5.65 5.49
C SER A 133 10.94 -6.88 4.68
N GLN A 134 10.58 -6.69 3.40
CA GLN A 134 10.33 -7.83 2.51
C GLN A 134 11.59 -8.72 2.32
N THR A 135 12.76 -8.20 2.67
CA THR A 135 14.04 -8.92 2.62
C THR A 135 14.48 -9.51 3.95
N LYS A 136 13.67 -9.44 5.02
CA LYS A 136 13.86 -9.91 6.42
C LYS A 136 15.15 -9.51 7.13
N ASP A 137 16.28 -9.35 6.44
CA ASP A 137 17.62 -9.15 7.02
C ASP A 137 18.21 -7.76 6.72
N GLN A 138 17.49 -6.90 5.97
CA GLN A 138 18.00 -5.60 5.52
C GLN A 138 17.17 -4.40 5.99
N SER A 139 16.22 -4.62 6.91
CA SER A 139 15.44 -3.50 7.45
C SER A 139 16.32 -2.67 8.38
N PRO A 140 16.36 -1.34 8.26
CA PRO A 140 17.05 -0.51 9.25
C PRO A 140 16.29 -0.46 10.58
N ILE A 141 15.02 -0.88 10.60
CA ILE A 141 14.14 -0.89 11.78
C ILE A 141 13.40 -2.23 11.81
N PHE A 142 13.39 -2.87 12.96
CA PHE A 142 12.66 -4.10 13.26
C PHE A 142 11.81 -3.92 14.51
N LEU A 143 10.53 -4.23 14.39
CA LEU A 143 9.60 -4.29 15.51
C LEU A 143 8.52 -5.31 15.17
N ASP A 144 8.50 -6.39 15.94
CA ASP A 144 7.52 -7.45 15.78
C ASP A 144 6.19 -7.08 16.48
N TYR A 145 5.12 -7.76 16.09
CA TYR A 145 3.79 -7.45 16.54
C TYR A 145 3.60 -7.84 18.01
N LYS A 146 3.38 -6.84 18.86
CA LYS A 146 3.15 -6.99 20.32
C LYS A 146 4.31 -7.59 21.13
N GLU A 147 5.48 -7.76 20.54
CA GLU A 147 6.68 -8.23 21.28
C GLU A 147 7.27 -7.13 22.18
N GLY A 148 6.90 -5.87 21.97
CA GLY A 148 7.41 -4.73 22.74
C GLY A 148 8.89 -4.43 22.50
N LYS A 149 9.53 -5.11 21.54
CA LYS A 149 10.96 -5.03 21.24
C LYS A 149 11.21 -4.32 19.91
N LEU A 150 11.95 -3.22 19.94
CA LEU A 150 12.37 -2.43 18.78
C LEU A 150 13.89 -2.55 18.62
N GLN A 151 14.34 -2.90 17.42
CA GLN A 151 15.74 -2.86 17.01
C GLN A 151 15.93 -1.90 15.84
N VAL A 152 17.02 -1.14 15.85
CA VAL A 152 17.38 -0.19 14.79
C VAL A 152 18.84 -0.42 14.38
N LYS A 153 19.10 -0.61 13.08
CA LYS A 153 20.43 -0.81 12.50
C LYS A 153 20.68 0.24 11.42
N VAL A 154 21.48 1.26 11.70
CA VAL A 154 21.74 2.36 10.76
C VAL A 154 23.15 2.92 10.96
N GLY A 155 23.86 3.18 9.84
CA GLY A 155 25.15 3.87 9.87
C GLY A 155 26.25 3.16 10.68
N GLY A 156 26.20 1.83 10.82
CA GLY A 156 27.12 1.05 11.65
C GLY A 156 26.75 0.98 13.13
N TYR A 157 25.65 1.60 13.55
CA TYR A 157 25.11 1.53 14.91
C TYR A 157 23.95 0.55 14.98
N GLU A 158 23.86 -0.16 16.09
CA GLU A 158 22.73 -1.02 16.46
C GLU A 158 22.17 -0.56 17.80
N PHE A 159 20.86 -0.35 17.87
CA PHE A 159 20.14 0.05 19.09
C PHE A 159 18.99 -0.91 19.35
N GLU A 160 18.82 -1.33 20.59
CA GLU A 160 17.72 -2.19 21.02
C GLU A 160 17.00 -1.60 22.23
N THR A 161 15.66 -1.56 22.17
CA THR A 161 14.83 -1.21 23.31
C THR A 161 13.66 -2.16 23.46
N GLN A 162 13.22 -2.36 24.69
CA GLN A 162 12.11 -3.23 25.03
C GLN A 162 11.14 -2.52 25.99
N VAL A 163 9.85 -2.63 25.74
CA VAL A 163 8.81 -2.21 26.67
C VAL A 163 8.54 -3.35 27.63
N SER A 164 8.71 -3.09 28.93
CA SER A 164 8.40 -4.04 29.98
C SER A 164 6.90 -4.28 30.12
N ASN A 165 6.51 -5.31 30.86
CA ASN A 165 5.10 -5.55 31.21
C ASN A 165 4.47 -4.40 32.02
N GLU A 166 5.29 -3.55 32.64
CA GLU A 166 4.87 -2.34 33.36
C GLU A 166 4.77 -1.11 32.45
N ARG A 167 4.91 -1.29 31.13
CA ARG A 167 4.90 -0.24 30.11
C ARG A 167 6.03 0.78 30.25
N THR A 168 7.15 0.37 30.83
CA THR A 168 8.37 1.17 30.92
C THR A 168 9.36 0.78 29.84
N VAL A 169 10.10 1.77 29.32
CA VAL A 169 11.13 1.54 28.30
C VAL A 169 12.40 1.06 29.00
N VAL A 170 12.82 -0.16 28.69
CA VAL A 170 14.11 -0.71 29.05
C VAL A 170 15.02 -0.50 27.85
N VAL A 171 16.08 0.28 28.03
CA VAL A 171 17.09 0.51 26.99
C VAL A 171 18.24 -0.45 27.25
N SER A 172 18.57 -1.28 26.27
CA SER A 172 19.85 -2.01 26.28
C SER A 172 20.86 -1.16 25.50
N PRO A 173 22.04 -0.86 26.08
CA PRO A 173 23.10 -0.13 25.39
C PRO A 173 23.63 -0.88 24.16
#